data_AF-A0A149PGR0-F1
#
_entry.id   AF-A0A149PGR0-F1
#
_cell.length_a   1.000
_cell.length_b   1.000
_cell.length_c   1.000
_cell.angle_alpha   90.00
_cell.angle_beta   90.00
_cell.angle_gamma   90.00
#
_symmetry.space_group_name_H-M   'P 1'
#
loop_
_entity.id
_entity.type
_entity.pdbx_description
1 polymer ?
#
loop_
_entity_poly.entity_id
_entity_poly.type
_entity_poly.pdbx_seq_one_letter_code
_entity_poly.pdbx_strand_id
1 'polypeptide(L)'
;MTENAETLFVASDDIATALNLLESIELEIGFDSDDPESIEQAILAVEEAINTRLSGHRGDARIESAILRVKLDFRCAILDQASSDEDEAEFINCIHTLH
;
A
#
# COMPACT_ATOMS: atom_id res chain seq x y z
N MET A 1 25.01 13.51 -35.08
CA MET A 1 24.58 13.90 -33.73
C MET A 1 23.92 12.67 -33.15
N THR A 2 24.68 11.91 -32.38
CA THR A 2 24.33 10.56 -31.95
C THR A 2 23.32 10.63 -30.82
N GLU A 3 22.32 9.76 -30.95
CA GLU A 3 21.15 9.59 -30.11
C GLU A 3 21.57 9.27 -28.67
N ASN A 4 21.30 10.19 -27.74
CA ASN A 4 21.47 9.92 -26.30
C ASN A 4 20.12 9.47 -25.72
N ALA A 5 19.65 8.30 -26.17
CA ALA A 5 18.40 7.66 -25.73
C ALA A 5 18.63 6.63 -24.61
N GLU A 6 19.76 6.68 -23.90
CA GLU A 6 20.15 5.67 -22.91
C GLU A 6 19.83 6.04 -21.46
N THR A 7 19.16 7.18 -21.21
CA THR A 7 18.81 7.60 -19.84
C THR A 7 17.36 7.35 -19.46
N LEU A 8 16.53 6.78 -20.34
CA LEU A 8 15.09 6.57 -20.06
C LEU A 8 14.75 5.15 -19.60
N PHE A 9 15.64 4.17 -19.84
CA PHE A 9 15.34 2.75 -19.60
C PHE A 9 15.81 2.24 -18.23
N VAL A 10 16.80 2.88 -17.61
CA VAL A 10 17.37 2.46 -16.31
C VAL A 10 16.45 2.76 -15.11
N ALA A 11 15.47 3.67 -15.26
CA ALA A 11 14.50 3.97 -14.18
C ALA A 11 13.24 3.08 -14.21
N SER A 12 13.03 2.28 -15.27
CA SER A 12 11.79 1.49 -15.41
C SER A 12 11.81 0.21 -14.57
N ASP A 13 12.98 -0.36 -14.32
CA ASP A 13 13.13 -1.58 -13.52
C ASP A 13 12.84 -1.34 -12.02
N ASP A 14 13.21 -0.16 -11.52
CA ASP A 14 12.99 0.25 -10.14
C ASP A 14 11.49 0.49 -9.84
N ILE A 15 10.75 1.03 -10.83
CA ILE A 15 9.30 1.26 -10.72
C ILE A 15 8.54 -0.08 -10.72
N ALA A 16 8.86 -0.99 -11.65
CA ALA A 16 8.19 -2.29 -11.71
C ALA A 16 8.44 -3.09 -10.42
N THR A 17 9.66 -3.03 -9.88
CA THR A 17 10.00 -3.65 -8.60
C THR A 17 9.22 -3.03 -7.44
N ALA A 18 9.14 -1.69 -7.37
CA ALA A 18 8.36 -1.01 -6.34
C ALA A 18 6.86 -1.33 -6.41
N LEU A 19 6.29 -1.43 -7.61
CA LEU A 19 4.89 -1.81 -7.81
C LEU A 19 4.64 -3.27 -7.44
N ASN A 20 5.52 -4.18 -7.81
CA ASN A 20 5.43 -5.59 -7.39
C ASN A 20 5.54 -5.73 -5.86
N LEU A 21 6.43 -4.95 -5.24
CA LEU A 21 6.55 -4.90 -3.79
C LEU A 21 5.30 -4.36 -3.10
N LEU A 22 4.59 -3.41 -3.73
CA LEU A 22 3.30 -2.86 -3.28
C LEU A 22 2.15 -3.86 -3.40
N GLU A 23 2.11 -4.63 -4.49
CA GLU A 23 1.09 -5.66 -4.74
C GLU A 23 1.24 -6.84 -3.78
N SER A 24 2.47 -7.21 -3.43
CA SER A 24 2.76 -8.28 -2.46
C SER A 24 2.74 -7.82 -0.99
N ILE A 25 2.14 -6.66 -0.69
CA ILE A 25 1.98 -6.22 0.70
C ILE A 25 0.77 -6.93 1.29
N GLU A 26 1.04 -8.03 1.99
CA GLU A 26 0.09 -8.64 2.92
C GLU A 26 0.44 -8.14 4.32
N LEU A 27 -0.47 -7.37 4.93
CA LEU A 27 -0.35 -6.87 6.29
C LEU A 27 -1.50 -7.40 7.13
N GLU A 28 -1.15 -8.18 8.15
CA GLU A 28 -2.09 -8.62 9.17
C GLU A 28 -2.15 -7.55 10.27
N ILE A 29 -3.29 -6.88 10.38
CA ILE A 29 -3.52 -5.83 11.39
C ILE A 29 -4.83 -6.11 12.08
N GLY A 30 -4.77 -6.31 13.40
CA GLY A 30 -5.94 -6.34 14.25
C GLY A 30 -6.32 -4.93 14.68
N PHE A 31 -7.59 -4.58 14.51
CA PHE A 31 -8.17 -3.35 15.02
C PHE A 31 -9.55 -3.62 15.61
N ASP A 32 -9.98 -2.73 16.48
CA ASP A 32 -11.32 -2.76 17.06
C ASP A 32 -12.23 -1.90 16.19
N SER A 33 -13.28 -2.49 15.61
CA SER A 33 -14.20 -1.81 14.70
C SER A 33 -15.17 -0.86 15.40
N ASP A 34 -15.38 -1.02 16.71
CA ASP A 34 -16.23 -0.13 17.52
C ASP A 34 -15.43 1.10 18.02
N ASP A 35 -14.10 0.99 18.06
CA ASP A 35 -13.20 2.07 18.49
C ASP A 35 -12.57 2.82 17.30
N PRO A 36 -12.97 4.08 17.05
CA PRO A 36 -12.44 4.87 15.93
C PRO A 36 -10.95 5.21 16.08
N GLU A 37 -10.41 5.22 17.29
CA GLU A 37 -8.97 5.44 17.52
C GLU A 37 -8.17 4.22 17.05
N SER A 38 -8.65 3.00 17.35
CA SER A 38 -8.08 1.73 16.92
C SER A 38 -8.08 1.59 15.39
N ILE A 39 -9.17 1.98 14.73
CA ILE A 39 -9.26 2.06 13.26
C ILE A 39 -8.19 3.00 12.69
N GLU A 40 -8.04 4.20 13.26
CA GLU A 40 -7.04 5.16 12.81
C GLU A 40 -5.61 4.66 13.04
N GLN A 41 -5.35 4.00 14.17
CA GLN A 41 -4.06 3.35 14.44
C GLN A 41 -3.73 2.26 13.41
N ALA A 42 -4.72 1.45 13.01
CA ALA A 42 -4.51 0.44 11.99
C ALA A 42 -4.17 1.03 10.63
N ILE A 43 -4.87 2.10 10.22
CA ILE A 43 -4.55 2.83 8.99
C ILE A 43 -3.12 3.37 9.08
N LEU A 44 -2.74 4.02 10.18
CA LEU A 44 -1.39 4.56 10.36
C LEU A 44 -0.32 3.46 10.33
N ALA A 45 -0.58 2.30 10.94
CA ALA A 45 0.32 1.16 10.93
C ALA A 45 0.54 0.61 9.51
N VAL A 46 -0.53 0.49 8.70
CA VAL A 46 -0.41 0.15 7.28
C VAL A 46 0.45 1.17 6.56
N GLU A 47 0.12 2.45 6.72
CA GLU A 47 0.80 3.52 5.99
C GLU A 47 2.29 3.59 6.34
N GLU A 48 2.64 3.36 7.60
CA GLU A 48 4.03 3.31 8.06
C GLU A 48 4.78 2.09 7.53
N ALA A 49 4.14 0.91 7.50
CA ALA A 49 4.72 -0.29 6.92
C ALA A 49 5.01 -0.11 5.42
N ILE A 50 4.07 0.46 4.66
CA ILE A 50 4.25 0.81 3.24
C ILE A 50 5.39 1.82 3.08
N ASN A 51 5.39 2.88 3.89
CA ASN A 51 6.43 3.92 3.84
C ASN A 51 7.82 3.35 4.14
N THR A 52 7.94 2.45 5.11
CA THR A 52 9.21 1.82 5.51
C THR A 52 9.73 0.93 4.37
N ARG A 53 8.84 0.13 3.78
CA ARG A 53 9.19 -0.78 2.68
C ARG A 53 9.61 -0.04 1.41
N LEU A 54 9.04 1.13 1.15
CA LEU A 54 9.32 1.93 -0.04
C LEU A 54 10.21 3.15 0.24
N SER A 55 10.80 3.23 1.43
CA SER A 55 11.71 4.32 1.79
C SER A 55 12.89 4.43 0.81
N GLY A 56 13.30 3.32 0.19
CA GLY A 56 14.36 3.30 -0.83
C GLY A 56 13.93 3.81 -2.22
N HIS A 57 12.62 3.91 -2.46
CA HIS A 57 12.03 4.27 -3.75
C HIS A 57 11.31 5.63 -3.71
N ARG A 58 11.47 6.38 -2.60
CA ARG A 58 10.92 7.73 -2.44
C ARG A 58 11.60 8.71 -3.39
N GLY A 59 10.78 9.48 -4.11
CA GLY A 59 11.25 10.53 -5.03
C GLY A 59 10.75 10.39 -6.46
N ASP A 60 10.22 9.23 -6.85
CA ASP A 60 9.54 9.07 -8.15
C ASP A 60 8.04 9.32 -8.02
N ALA A 61 7.51 10.27 -8.80
CA ALA A 61 6.10 10.66 -8.75
C ALA A 61 5.12 9.53 -9.04
N ARG A 62 5.53 8.51 -9.83
CA ARG A 62 4.68 7.34 -10.12
C ARG A 62 4.62 6.40 -8.94
N ILE A 63 5.76 6.18 -8.27
CA ILE A 63 5.85 5.35 -7.06
C ILE A 63 5.07 6.02 -5.93
N GLU A 64 5.23 7.34 -5.73
CA GLU A 64 4.44 8.10 -4.77
C GLU A 64 2.93 8.01 -5.05
N SER A 65 2.53 8.08 -6.32
CA SER A 65 1.13 7.91 -6.71
C SER A 65 0.61 6.50 -6.43
N ALA A 66 1.42 5.48 -6.66
CA ALA A 66 1.08 4.09 -6.37
C ALA A 66 0.99 3.84 -4.86
N ILE A 67 1.92 4.39 -4.08
CA ILE A 67 1.88 4.37 -2.60
C ILE A 67 0.57 4.95 -2.11
N LEU A 68 0.19 6.14 -2.58
CA LEU A 68 -1.06 6.78 -2.17
C LEU A 68 -2.29 5.93 -2.53
N ARG A 69 -2.27 5.27 -3.69
CA ARG A 69 -3.36 4.41 -4.13
C ARG A 69 -3.52 3.17 -3.25
N VAL A 70 -2.41 2.52 -2.91
CA VAL A 70 -2.42 1.34 -2.02
C VAL A 70 -2.84 1.74 -0.60
N LYS A 71 -2.32 2.84 -0.07
CA LYS A 71 -2.77 3.37 1.23
C LYS A 71 -4.28 3.64 1.28
N LEU A 72 -4.81 4.24 0.21
CA LEU A 72 -6.24 4.50 0.10
C LEU A 72 -7.05 3.21 0.04
N ASP A 73 -6.56 2.21 -0.69
CA ASP A 73 -7.22 0.91 -0.81
C ASP A 73 -7.33 0.21 0.55
N PHE A 74 -6.20 0.10 1.27
CA PHE A 74 -6.18 -0.42 2.63
C PHE A 74 -7.07 0.36 3.59
N ARG A 75 -7.07 1.70 3.50
CA ARG A 75 -7.96 2.53 4.30
C ARG A 75 -9.43 2.24 3.99
N CYS A 76 -9.79 2.10 2.72
CA CYS A 76 -11.12 1.70 2.32
C CYS A 76 -11.48 0.31 2.84
N ALA A 77 -10.58 -0.68 2.73
CA ALA A 77 -10.79 -2.02 3.25
C ALA A 77 -11.02 -2.03 4.77
N ILE A 78 -10.20 -1.30 5.53
CA ILE A 78 -10.33 -1.17 6.99
C ILE A 78 -11.68 -0.52 7.35
N LEU A 79 -12.07 0.57 6.67
CA LEU A 79 -13.34 1.26 6.95
C LEU A 79 -14.57 0.45 6.52
N ASP A 80 -14.47 -0.27 5.40
CA ASP A 80 -15.52 -1.17 4.91
C ASP A 80 -15.77 -2.30 5.91
N GLN A 81 -14.70 -2.92 6.39
CA GLN A 81 -14.73 -3.94 7.45
C GLN A 81 -15.27 -3.37 8.78
N ALA A 82 -14.80 -2.19 9.20
CA ALA A 82 -15.32 -1.54 10.40
C ALA A 82 -16.82 -1.20 10.31
N SER A 83 -17.32 -0.95 9.09
CA SER A 83 -18.74 -0.69 8.84
C SER A 83 -19.59 -1.94 8.65
N SER A 84 -18.94 -3.09 8.42
CA SER A 84 -19.59 -4.38 8.24
C SER A 84 -19.84 -4.98 9.62
N ASP A 85 -21.10 -4.91 10.07
CA ASP A 85 -21.61 -5.38 11.37
C ASP A 85 -21.54 -6.92 11.54
N GLU A 86 -20.87 -7.65 10.65
CA GLU A 86 -20.75 -9.11 10.74
C GLU A 86 -19.57 -9.44 11.67
N ASP A 87 -19.91 -9.87 12.89
CA ASP A 87 -19.09 -10.36 14.03
C ASP A 87 -18.03 -11.45 13.70
N GLU A 88 -17.36 -11.43 12.56
CA GLU A 88 -16.30 -12.40 12.23
C GLU A 88 -14.93 -11.80 12.60
N ALA A 89 -14.52 -12.09 13.83
CA ALA A 89 -13.16 -11.86 14.32
C ALA A 89 -12.16 -12.71 13.49
N GLU A 90 -11.81 -12.24 12.30
CA GLU A 90 -10.88 -12.91 11.42
C GLU A 90 -9.67 -12.02 11.13
N PHE A 91 -8.50 -12.56 11.46
CA PHE A 91 -7.21 -12.00 11.09
C PHE A 91 -7.20 -11.65 9.61
N ILE A 92 -6.99 -10.37 9.33
CA ILE A 92 -7.17 -9.82 7.99
C ILE A 92 -5.96 -10.20 7.14
N ASN A 93 -6.17 -11.07 6.14
CA ASN A 93 -5.25 -11.19 5.03
C ASN A 93 -5.75 -10.31 3.86
N CYS A 94 -5.30 -9.06 3.81
CA CYS A 94 -5.56 -8.18 2.67
C CYS A 94 -4.75 -8.64 1.46
N ILE A 95 -5.25 -9.64 0.73
CA ILE A 95 -4.68 -10.03 -0.56
C ILE A 95 -5.12 -9.01 -1.61
N HIS A 96 -4.21 -8.13 -1.99
CA HIS A 96 -4.43 -7.20 -3.08
C HIS A 96 -4.07 -7.90 -4.40
N THR A 97 -5.05 -8.16 -5.27
CA THR A 97 -4.80 -8.59 -6.65
C THR A 97 -5.34 -7.51 -7.60
N LEU A 98 -4.45 -6.72 -8.19
CA LEU A 98 -4.81 -5.78 -9.25
C LEU A 98 -4.82 -6.53 -10.59
N HIS A 99 -6.00 -6.65 -11.21
CA HIS A 99 -6.17 -7.24 -12.54
C HIS A 99 -6.13 -6.17 -13.65
#